data_AF-A0A0R3PVZ7-F1
#
_entry.id   AF-A0A0R3PVZ7-F1
#
_cell.length_a   1.000
_cell.length_b   1.000
_cell.length_c   1.000
_cell.angle_alpha   90.00
_cell.angle_beta   90.00
_cell.angle_gamma   90.00
#
_symmetry.space_group_name_H-M   'P 1'
#
loop_
_entity.id
_entity.type
_entity.pdbx_description
1 polymer ?
#
loop_
_entity_poly.entity_id
_entity_poly.type
_entity_poly.pdbx_seq_one_letter_code
_entity_poly.pdbx_strand_id
1 'polypeptide(L)'
;MILLIVSPVSPPSTGAISVLSSLLDSVFGEIGSVMAKGKAMQTKMRANKVVPFASKVQPRHLELEPLCCLSSCLVRGGCTAVVAFEVFYVLATLLIVIGSMSVGGFKLWKPLPQTFNPWFRHHLFYYCIIVYDVASRFLKFLILHFHAIFQVLVRVHYPFCYVSLLVNLGFLVFSVWTFSSPGPYTWTPTNCLLVLCFAMQIPLQIWAITVVKSCQDFFSLIHVFITMAEA
;
A
#
# COMPACT_ATOMS: atom_id res chain seq x y z
N MET A 1 82.41 8.19 -18.28
CA MET A 1 82.43 8.76 -16.93
C MET A 1 80.99 8.81 -16.42
N ILE A 2 80.65 7.93 -15.46
CA ILE A 2 79.51 7.98 -14.51
C ILE A 2 78.11 7.79 -15.17
N LEU A 3 77.42 6.64 -15.10
CA LEU A 3 76.83 5.87 -13.98
C LEU A 3 75.49 6.45 -13.48
N LEU A 4 74.37 5.76 -13.77
CA LEU A 4 73.11 5.80 -13.00
C LEU A 4 72.27 4.51 -13.22
N ILE A 5 72.54 3.53 -12.35
CA ILE A 5 71.68 2.57 -11.63
C ILE A 5 70.29 2.26 -12.24
N VAL A 6 70.13 1.02 -12.72
CA VAL A 6 68.86 0.27 -12.82
C VAL A 6 68.79 -0.66 -11.61
N SER A 7 67.76 -0.53 -10.77
CA SER A 7 67.45 -1.52 -9.73
C SER A 7 66.55 -2.62 -10.31
N PRO A 8 66.87 -3.91 -10.17
CA PRO A 8 65.96 -5.00 -10.55
C PRO A 8 65.00 -5.32 -9.40
N VAL A 9 63.69 -5.32 -9.68
CA VAL A 9 62.66 -5.91 -8.82
C VAL A 9 62.71 -7.43 -8.99
N SER A 10 62.92 -8.14 -7.88
CA SER A 10 62.96 -9.60 -7.77
C SER A 10 61.56 -10.24 -7.95
N PRO A 11 61.45 -11.48 -8.47
CA PRO A 11 60.19 -12.21 -8.57
C PRO A 11 59.72 -12.72 -7.19
N PRO A 12 58.40 -12.90 -6.95
CA PRO A 12 57.89 -13.34 -5.65
C PRO A 12 58.07 -14.84 -5.42
N SER A 13 58.25 -15.20 -4.14
CA SER A 13 58.62 -16.52 -3.63
C SER A 13 57.48 -17.55 -3.65
N THR A 14 57.80 -18.77 -4.10
CA THR A 14 56.95 -19.97 -4.20
C THR A 14 56.30 -20.44 -2.89
N GLY A 15 56.74 -19.94 -1.73
CA GLY A 15 56.21 -20.32 -0.41
C GLY A 15 54.87 -19.67 -0.03
N ALA A 16 54.50 -18.54 -0.64
CA ALA A 16 53.23 -17.87 -0.29
C ALA A 16 51.99 -18.59 -0.85
N ILE A 17 52.15 -19.33 -1.95
CA ILE A 17 51.05 -20.00 -2.64
C ILE A 17 50.65 -21.30 -1.92
N SER A 18 51.61 -22.03 -1.33
CA SER A 18 51.33 -23.28 -0.61
C SER A 18 50.67 -23.04 0.76
N VAL A 19 50.98 -21.91 1.41
CA VAL A 19 50.32 -21.50 2.67
C VAL A 19 48.88 -21.05 2.40
N LEU A 20 48.62 -20.42 1.26
CA LEU A 20 47.27 -19.99 0.89
C LEU A 20 46.35 -21.19 0.56
N SER A 21 46.89 -22.23 -0.10
CA SER A 21 46.10 -23.43 -0.44
C SER A 21 45.71 -24.24 0.79
N SER A 22 46.62 -24.41 1.76
CA SER A 22 46.32 -25.17 2.98
C SER A 22 45.32 -24.46 3.90
N LEU A 23 45.33 -23.12 3.92
CA LEU A 23 44.33 -22.33 4.63
C LEU A 23 42.96 -22.40 3.94
N LEU A 24 42.90 -22.39 2.60
CA LEU A 24 41.65 -22.55 1.86
C LEU A 24 41.03 -23.93 2.09
N ASP A 25 41.81 -25.01 2.05
CA ASP A 25 41.29 -26.37 2.27
C ASP A 25 40.77 -26.57 3.71
N SER A 26 41.43 -25.97 4.70
CA SER A 26 40.97 -25.98 6.10
C SER A 26 39.63 -25.25 6.27
N VAL A 27 39.49 -24.07 5.66
CA VAL A 27 38.28 -23.26 5.78
C VAL A 27 37.11 -23.89 5.02
N PHE A 28 37.36 -24.45 3.83
CA PHE A 28 36.32 -25.15 3.06
C PHE A 28 35.86 -26.46 3.74
N GLY A 29 36.77 -27.20 4.39
CA GLY A 29 36.43 -28.39 5.17
C GLY A 29 35.51 -28.09 6.36
N GLU A 30 35.78 -26.99 7.07
CA GLU A 30 35.01 -26.59 8.24
C GLU A 30 33.60 -26.07 7.85
N ILE A 31 33.50 -25.33 6.74
CA ILE A 31 32.21 -24.89 6.16
C ILE A 31 31.37 -26.10 5.71
N GLY A 32 31.99 -27.12 5.10
CA GLY A 32 31.31 -28.35 4.69
C GLY A 32 30.70 -29.12 5.87
N SER A 33 31.44 -29.23 6.97
CA SER A 33 30.98 -29.88 8.21
C SER A 33 29.80 -29.14 8.85
N VAL A 34 29.85 -27.80 8.87
CA VAL A 34 28.75 -26.96 9.41
C VAL A 34 27.50 -27.06 8.53
N MET A 35 27.63 -27.08 7.20
CA MET A 35 26.48 -27.27 6.30
C MET A 35 25.84 -28.66 6.43
N ALA A 36 26.65 -29.71 6.60
CA ALA A 36 26.14 -31.07 6.82
C ALA A 36 25.37 -31.17 8.15
N LYS A 37 25.88 -30.54 9.22
CA LYS A 37 25.21 -30.47 10.53
C LYS A 37 23.91 -29.66 10.47
N GLY A 38 23.89 -28.57 9.68
CA GLY A 38 22.68 -27.79 9.41
C GLY A 38 21.59 -28.58 8.68
N LYS A 39 21.95 -29.35 7.63
CA LYS A 39 21.00 -30.21 6.92
C LYS A 39 20.46 -31.36 7.77
N ALA A 40 21.29 -31.95 8.63
CA ALA A 40 20.86 -32.98 9.57
C ALA A 40 19.88 -32.44 10.63
N MET A 41 20.14 -31.23 11.15
CA MET A 41 19.25 -30.55 12.10
C MET A 41 17.93 -30.13 11.44
N GLN A 42 17.96 -29.64 10.20
CA GLN A 42 16.76 -29.26 9.44
C GLN A 42 15.88 -30.46 9.11
N THR A 43 16.48 -31.61 8.78
CA THR A 43 15.75 -32.87 8.54
C THR A 43 15.12 -33.40 9.83
N LYS A 44 15.82 -33.27 10.97
CA LYS A 44 15.28 -33.64 12.29
C LYS A 44 14.13 -32.73 12.74
N MET A 45 14.18 -31.43 12.42
CA MET A 45 13.07 -30.49 12.66
C MET A 45 11.87 -30.73 11.74
N ARG A 46 12.08 -31.19 10.48
CA ARG A 46 10.97 -31.58 9.59
C ARG A 46 10.28 -32.87 10.05
N ALA A 47 11.02 -33.85 10.57
CA ALA A 47 10.46 -35.09 11.09
C ALA A 47 9.65 -34.90 12.39
N ASN A 48 9.98 -33.87 13.19
CA ASN A 48 9.29 -33.58 14.45
C ASN A 48 8.13 -32.56 14.29
N LYS A 49 7.77 -32.19 13.05
CA LYS A 49 6.70 -31.22 12.74
C LYS A 49 5.40 -31.92 12.29
N VAL A 50 5.11 -33.09 12.86
CA VAL A 50 3.77 -33.66 12.82
C VAL A 50 3.30 -33.79 14.26
N VAL A 51 2.99 -32.64 14.86
CA VAL A 51 2.23 -32.61 16.10
C VAL A 51 0.80 -33.03 15.72
N PRO A 52 0.24 -34.11 16.28
CA PRO A 52 -1.11 -34.53 15.96
C PRO A 52 -2.09 -33.49 16.52
N PHE A 53 -2.53 -32.56 15.68
CA PHE A 53 -3.52 -31.54 16.06
C PHE A 53 -4.87 -32.17 16.40
N ALA A 54 -5.18 -33.34 15.84
CA ALA A 54 -6.43 -34.07 16.09
C ALA A 54 -6.66 -34.39 17.58
N SER A 55 -5.60 -34.59 18.38
CA SER A 55 -5.76 -34.92 19.81
C SER A 55 -5.80 -33.70 20.73
N LYS A 56 -5.61 -32.48 20.21
CA LYS A 56 -5.69 -31.22 20.96
C LYS A 56 -6.91 -30.37 20.59
N VAL A 57 -7.67 -30.73 19.57
CA VAL A 57 -8.95 -30.08 19.26
C VAL A 57 -10.03 -30.71 20.14
N GLN A 58 -10.15 -30.21 21.37
CA GLN A 58 -11.35 -30.46 22.17
C GLN A 58 -12.58 -29.91 21.42
N PRO A 59 -13.68 -30.66 21.33
CA PRO A 59 -14.91 -30.23 20.65
C PRO A 59 -15.62 -29.02 21.28
N ARG A 60 -15.07 -28.45 22.36
CA ARG A 60 -15.55 -27.21 23.00
C ARG A 60 -14.88 -25.92 22.50
N HIS A 61 -13.90 -25.98 21.60
CA HIS A 61 -13.27 -24.78 21.03
C HIS A 61 -13.98 -24.23 19.77
N LEU A 62 -15.10 -24.83 19.37
CA LEU A 62 -16.00 -24.31 18.33
C LEU A 62 -16.99 -23.25 18.86
N GLU A 63 -16.63 -22.52 19.93
CA GLU A 63 -17.19 -21.18 20.20
C GLU A 63 -16.64 -20.15 19.19
N LEU A 64 -16.63 -20.47 17.89
CA LEU A 64 -16.34 -19.49 16.84
C LEU A 64 -17.51 -18.51 16.65
N GLU A 65 -18.72 -18.85 17.09
CA GLU A 65 -19.91 -17.98 16.97
C GLU A 65 -19.73 -16.56 17.56
N PRO A 66 -19.26 -16.36 18.80
CA PRO A 66 -19.13 -15.02 19.36
C PRO A 66 -18.01 -14.19 18.72
N LEU A 67 -16.88 -14.80 18.32
CA LEU A 67 -15.79 -14.08 17.64
C LEU A 67 -16.13 -13.78 16.18
N CYS A 68 -16.80 -14.69 15.48
CA CYS A 68 -17.28 -14.44 14.12
C CYS A 68 -18.38 -13.37 14.13
N CYS A 69 -19.29 -13.33 15.11
CA CYS A 69 -20.29 -12.25 15.20
C CYS A 69 -19.67 -10.90 15.55
N LEU A 70 -18.82 -10.80 16.58
CA LEU A 70 -18.24 -9.52 16.99
C LEU A 70 -17.25 -8.97 15.95
N SER A 71 -16.35 -9.82 15.44
CA SER A 71 -15.36 -9.42 14.44
C SER A 71 -16.00 -9.16 13.08
N SER A 72 -17.00 -9.94 12.66
CA SER A 72 -17.74 -9.65 11.42
C SER A 72 -18.57 -8.38 11.53
N CYS A 73 -19.17 -8.09 12.70
CA CYS A 73 -19.90 -6.84 12.91
C CYS A 73 -18.96 -5.62 12.89
N LEU A 74 -17.78 -5.74 13.49
CA LEU A 74 -16.77 -4.67 13.47
C LEU A 74 -16.22 -4.45 12.05
N VAL A 75 -15.93 -5.52 11.32
CA VAL A 75 -15.48 -5.48 9.92
C VAL A 75 -16.57 -4.89 9.02
N ARG A 76 -17.81 -5.36 9.14
CA ARG A 76 -18.94 -4.88 8.33
C ARG A 76 -19.30 -3.44 8.65
N GLY A 77 -19.27 -3.05 9.93
CA GLY A 77 -19.46 -1.68 10.38
C GLY A 77 -18.35 -0.75 9.88
N GLY A 78 -17.09 -1.18 9.97
CA GLY A 78 -15.93 -0.46 9.45
C GLY A 78 -16.00 -0.23 7.95
N CYS A 79 -16.27 -1.28 7.15
CA CYS A 79 -16.45 -1.14 5.70
C CYS A 79 -17.60 -0.19 5.34
N THR A 80 -18.72 -0.29 6.06
CA THR A 80 -19.88 0.57 5.82
C THR A 80 -19.57 2.04 6.14
N ALA A 81 -18.85 2.29 7.24
CA ALA A 81 -18.42 3.63 7.63
C ALA A 81 -17.44 4.23 6.60
N VAL A 82 -16.45 3.47 6.12
CA VAL A 82 -15.54 3.89 5.05
C VAL A 82 -16.30 4.31 3.79
N VAL A 83 -17.30 3.52 3.38
CA VAL A 83 -18.15 3.84 2.23
C VAL A 83 -18.96 5.11 2.49
N ALA A 84 -19.55 5.27 3.67
CA ALA A 84 -20.34 6.45 4.03
C ALA A 84 -19.49 7.75 4.00
N PHE A 85 -18.29 7.72 4.59
CA PHE A 85 -17.38 8.88 4.56
C PHE A 85 -16.95 9.24 3.14
N GLU A 86 -16.71 8.26 2.27
CA GLU A 86 -16.40 8.58 0.88
C GLU A 86 -17.59 9.20 0.15
N VAL A 87 -18.79 8.64 0.31
CA VAL A 87 -19.98 9.20 -0.34
C VAL A 87 -20.16 10.67 0.09
N PHE A 88 -19.97 10.96 1.38
CA PHE A 88 -19.98 12.33 1.88
C PHE A 88 -18.88 13.20 1.23
N TYR A 89 -17.64 12.71 1.17
CA TYR A 89 -16.52 13.40 0.52
C TYR A 89 -16.82 13.72 -0.95
N VAL A 90 -17.30 12.75 -1.72
CA VAL A 90 -17.64 12.92 -3.15
C VAL A 90 -18.78 13.91 -3.33
N LEU A 91 -19.80 13.87 -2.47
CA LEU A 91 -20.90 14.84 -2.53
C LEU A 91 -20.40 16.27 -2.23
N ALA A 92 -19.57 16.43 -1.19
CA ALA A 92 -19.02 17.73 -0.82
C ALA A 92 -18.15 18.32 -1.94
N THR A 93 -17.23 17.53 -2.48
CA THR A 93 -16.33 17.95 -3.57
C THR A 93 -17.10 18.26 -4.85
N LEU A 94 -18.09 17.44 -5.22
CA LEU A 94 -18.91 17.68 -6.40
C LEU A 94 -19.72 18.98 -6.31
N LEU A 95 -20.30 19.27 -5.14
CA LEU A 95 -21.01 20.54 -4.90
C LEU A 95 -20.06 21.75 -5.03
N ILE A 96 -18.85 21.65 -4.47
CA ILE A 96 -17.84 22.71 -4.57
C ILE A 96 -17.40 22.91 -6.02
N VAL A 97 -17.15 21.83 -6.76
CA VAL A 97 -16.72 21.89 -8.16
C VAL A 97 -17.81 22.48 -9.06
N ILE A 98 -19.05 22.00 -8.95
CA ILE A 98 -20.18 22.53 -9.74
C ILE A 98 -20.43 24.01 -9.40
N GLY A 99 -20.43 24.37 -8.12
CA GLY A 99 -20.56 25.76 -7.69
C GLY A 99 -19.42 26.65 -8.19
N SER A 100 -18.20 26.12 -8.25
CA SER A 100 -17.04 26.86 -8.76
C SER A 100 -17.09 27.05 -10.29
N MET A 101 -17.65 26.07 -11.01
CA MET A 101 -17.82 26.13 -12.47
C MET A 101 -18.96 27.06 -12.89
N SER A 102 -20.02 27.19 -12.09
CA SER A 102 -21.19 28.01 -12.45
C SER A 102 -20.92 29.52 -12.41
N VAL A 103 -20.01 29.99 -11.55
CA VAL A 103 -19.68 31.42 -11.36
C VAL A 103 -19.07 32.09 -12.61
N GLY A 104 -18.52 31.32 -13.55
CA GLY A 104 -17.90 31.83 -14.78
C GLY A 104 -18.65 31.49 -16.08
N GLY A 105 -19.84 30.91 -15.97
CA GLY A 105 -20.57 30.27 -17.06
C GLY A 105 -19.97 28.91 -17.45
N PHE A 106 -20.81 27.97 -17.90
CA PHE A 106 -20.38 26.65 -18.38
C PHE A 106 -19.64 26.76 -19.73
N LYS A 107 -18.37 27.18 -19.69
CA LYS A 107 -17.47 27.11 -20.84
C LYS A 107 -16.77 25.76 -20.83
N LEU A 108 -16.95 24.93 -21.86
CA LEU A 108 -16.34 23.59 -21.92
C LEU A 108 -14.81 23.63 -21.89
N TRP A 109 -14.21 24.70 -22.42
CA TRP A 109 -12.75 24.84 -22.51
C TRP A 109 -12.32 26.28 -22.22
N LYS A 110 -11.24 26.44 -21.47
CA LYS A 110 -10.53 27.70 -21.25
C LYS A 110 -9.11 27.58 -21.81
N PRO A 111 -8.52 28.68 -22.31
CA PRO A 111 -7.13 28.67 -22.74
C PRO A 111 -6.21 28.29 -21.57
N LEU A 112 -5.14 27.57 -21.88
CA LEU A 112 -4.19 27.11 -20.87
C LEU A 112 -3.56 28.31 -20.15
N PRO A 113 -3.56 28.32 -18.80
CA PRO A 113 -2.97 29.41 -18.07
C PRO A 113 -1.45 29.37 -18.14
N GLN A 114 -0.84 30.54 -18.34
CA GLN A 114 0.62 30.68 -18.45
C GLN A 114 1.33 30.73 -17.10
N THR A 115 0.61 31.00 -16.02
CA THR A 115 1.12 30.99 -14.64
C THR A 115 0.48 29.87 -13.83
N PHE A 116 1.12 29.47 -12.73
CA PHE A 116 0.65 28.34 -11.90
C PHE A 116 -0.65 28.63 -11.12
N ASN A 117 -0.83 29.85 -10.62
CA ASN A 117 -1.98 30.21 -9.76
C ASN A 117 -3.36 29.93 -10.42
N PRO A 118 -3.61 30.28 -11.70
CA PRO A 118 -4.89 30.01 -12.34
C PRO A 118 -5.15 28.54 -12.68
N TRP A 119 -4.14 27.65 -12.62
CA TRP A 119 -4.35 26.22 -12.85
C TRP A 119 -5.30 25.60 -11.83
N PHE A 120 -5.32 26.11 -10.59
CA PHE A 120 -6.21 25.62 -9.54
C PHE A 120 -7.70 25.76 -9.89
N ARG A 121 -8.06 26.84 -10.60
CA ARG A 121 -9.44 27.11 -11.05
C ARG A 121 -9.66 26.69 -12.52
N HIS A 122 -8.67 26.02 -13.11
CA HIS A 122 -8.79 25.58 -14.49
C HIS A 122 -9.72 24.38 -14.59
N HIS A 123 -10.52 24.32 -15.66
CA HIS A 123 -11.51 23.26 -15.84
C HIS A 123 -10.86 21.88 -15.91
N LEU A 124 -9.61 21.80 -16.39
CA LEU A 124 -8.83 20.55 -16.41
C LEU A 124 -8.63 19.97 -14.99
N PHE A 125 -8.31 20.80 -14.00
CA PHE A 125 -8.16 20.35 -12.62
C PHE A 125 -9.49 19.81 -12.07
N TYR A 126 -10.59 20.51 -12.33
CA TYR A 126 -11.93 20.05 -11.97
C TYR A 126 -12.36 18.77 -12.69
N TYR A 127 -11.99 18.58 -13.96
CA TYR A 127 -12.23 17.34 -14.68
C TYR A 127 -11.46 16.17 -14.08
N CYS A 128 -10.20 16.38 -13.66
CA CYS A 128 -9.44 15.35 -12.95
C CYS A 128 -10.14 14.93 -11.65
N ILE A 129 -10.67 15.88 -10.87
CA ILE A 129 -11.42 15.59 -9.65
C ILE A 129 -12.69 14.80 -9.97
N ILE A 130 -13.49 15.25 -10.97
CA ILE A 130 -14.73 14.57 -11.37
C ILE A 130 -14.46 13.14 -11.85
N VAL A 131 -13.45 12.93 -12.68
CA VAL A 131 -13.09 11.59 -13.18
C VAL A 131 -12.68 10.68 -12.02
N TYR A 132 -11.89 11.20 -11.08
CA TYR A 132 -11.51 10.48 -9.87
C TYR A 132 -12.74 10.11 -9.02
N ASP A 133 -13.68 11.04 -8.80
CA ASP A 133 -14.90 10.81 -8.02
C ASP A 133 -15.84 9.80 -8.68
N VAL A 134 -15.92 9.80 -10.01
CA VAL A 134 -16.70 8.80 -10.76
C VAL A 134 -16.05 7.42 -10.64
N ALA A 135 -14.73 7.33 -10.80
CA ALA A 135 -13.99 6.08 -10.68
C ALA A 135 -14.09 5.51 -9.25
N SER A 136 -13.98 6.35 -8.22
CA SER A 136 -14.08 5.93 -6.82
C SER A 136 -15.46 5.42 -6.47
N ARG A 137 -16.53 6.10 -6.93
CA ARG A 137 -17.92 5.64 -6.75
C ARG A 137 -18.20 4.35 -7.49
N PHE A 138 -17.70 4.21 -8.71
CA PHE A 138 -17.91 2.99 -9.50
C PHE A 138 -17.37 1.75 -8.78
N LEU A 139 -16.14 1.81 -8.27
CA LEU A 139 -15.56 0.68 -7.54
C LEU A 139 -16.36 0.37 -6.26
N LYS A 140 -16.83 1.38 -5.54
CA LYS A 140 -17.59 1.20 -4.29
C LYS A 140 -18.98 0.65 -4.53
N PHE A 141 -19.64 1.08 -5.60
CA PHE A 141 -20.91 0.53 -6.04
C PHE A 141 -20.78 -0.98 -6.33
N LEU A 142 -19.70 -1.39 -7.02
CA LEU A 142 -19.42 -2.81 -7.25
C LEU A 142 -19.26 -3.58 -5.92
N ILE A 143 -18.55 -3.01 -4.93
CA ILE A 143 -18.33 -3.64 -3.61
C ILE A 143 -19.64 -3.86 -2.85
N LEU A 144 -20.53 -2.87 -2.87
CA LEU A 144 -21.81 -2.95 -2.18
C LEU A 144 -22.78 -3.94 -2.85
N HIS A 145 -22.80 -3.98 -4.18
CA HIS A 145 -23.80 -4.73 -4.93
C HIS A 145 -23.42 -6.21 -5.10
N PHE A 146 -22.14 -6.52 -5.29
CA PHE A 146 -21.68 -7.88 -5.56
C PHE A 146 -21.14 -8.58 -4.31
N HIS A 147 -22.05 -8.88 -3.37
CA HIS A 147 -21.73 -9.64 -2.14
C HIS A 147 -21.15 -11.03 -2.44
N ALA A 148 -21.54 -11.66 -3.56
CA ALA A 148 -21.05 -12.98 -3.98
C ALA A 148 -19.57 -12.97 -4.42
N ILE A 149 -19.02 -11.82 -4.81
CA ILE A 149 -17.64 -11.67 -5.29
C ILE A 149 -16.81 -10.84 -4.27
N PHE A 150 -17.35 -10.67 -3.05
CA PHE A 150 -16.79 -9.78 -2.04
C PHE A 150 -15.32 -10.05 -1.74
N GLN A 151 -14.90 -11.31 -1.70
CA GLN A 151 -13.50 -11.67 -1.46
C GLN A 151 -12.54 -11.17 -2.55
N VAL A 152 -12.94 -11.27 -3.82
CA VAL A 152 -12.14 -10.77 -4.96
C VAL A 152 -12.16 -9.25 -4.97
N LEU A 153 -13.32 -8.64 -4.69
CA LEU A 153 -13.45 -7.20 -4.65
C LEU A 153 -12.64 -6.56 -3.51
N VAL A 154 -12.55 -7.19 -2.33
CA VAL A 154 -11.68 -6.71 -1.24
C VAL A 154 -10.21 -6.71 -1.67
N ARG A 155 -9.76 -7.72 -2.43
CA ARG A 155 -8.38 -7.76 -2.97
C ARG A 155 -8.09 -6.64 -3.97
N VAL A 156 -9.09 -6.20 -4.74
CA VAL A 156 -8.96 -5.04 -5.66
C VAL A 156 -9.11 -3.71 -4.91
N HIS A 157 -9.94 -3.68 -3.87
CA HIS A 157 -10.18 -2.49 -3.07
C HIS A 157 -8.95 -2.08 -2.26
N TYR A 158 -8.19 -3.04 -1.74
CA TYR A 158 -6.98 -2.79 -0.98
C TYR A 158 -5.93 -1.95 -1.74
N PRO A 159 -5.46 -2.32 -2.95
CA PRO A 159 -4.54 -1.48 -3.72
C PRO A 159 -5.20 -0.18 -4.18
N PHE A 160 -6.51 -0.18 -4.45
CA PHE A 160 -7.23 1.05 -4.79
C PHE A 160 -7.17 2.10 -3.68
N CYS A 161 -7.24 1.71 -2.40
CA CYS A 161 -7.10 2.64 -1.28
C CYS A 161 -5.72 3.33 -1.28
N TYR A 162 -4.65 2.65 -1.66
CA TYR A 162 -3.32 3.27 -1.81
C TYR A 162 -3.27 4.24 -2.98
N VAL A 163 -3.82 3.86 -4.13
CA VAL A 163 -3.91 4.76 -5.30
C VAL A 163 -4.73 6.00 -4.96
N SER A 164 -5.86 5.82 -4.29
CA SER A 164 -6.71 6.90 -3.79
C SER A 164 -5.95 7.84 -2.85
N LEU A 165 -5.21 7.29 -1.88
CA LEU A 165 -4.37 8.08 -0.98
C LEU A 165 -3.34 8.92 -1.75
N LEU A 166 -2.67 8.33 -2.73
CA LEU A 166 -1.67 9.01 -3.56
C LEU A 166 -2.30 10.13 -4.41
N VAL A 167 -3.47 9.89 -5.00
CA VAL A 167 -4.19 10.90 -5.78
C VAL A 167 -4.63 12.08 -4.90
N ASN A 168 -5.21 11.82 -3.72
CA ASN A 168 -5.63 12.88 -2.79
C ASN A 168 -4.43 13.67 -2.24
N LEU A 169 -3.31 12.98 -1.95
CA LEU A 169 -2.07 13.64 -1.57
C LEU A 169 -1.55 14.53 -2.71
N GLY A 170 -1.57 14.03 -3.95
CA GLY A 170 -1.21 14.79 -5.14
C GLY A 170 -2.07 16.05 -5.32
N PHE A 171 -3.39 15.93 -5.17
CA PHE A 171 -4.30 17.07 -5.18
C PHE A 171 -4.00 18.07 -4.07
N LEU A 172 -3.74 17.61 -2.85
CA LEU A 172 -3.39 18.49 -1.73
C LEU A 172 -2.09 19.26 -2.00
N VAL A 173 -1.02 18.56 -2.37
CA VAL A 173 0.29 19.17 -2.66
C VAL A 173 0.17 20.17 -3.81
N PHE A 174 -0.52 19.79 -4.88
CA PHE A 174 -0.78 20.68 -6.01
C PHE A 174 -1.55 21.93 -5.57
N SER A 175 -2.61 21.76 -4.77
CA SER A 175 -3.42 22.87 -4.27
C SER A 175 -2.60 23.85 -3.43
N VAL A 176 -1.84 23.34 -2.46
CA VAL A 176 -0.97 24.16 -1.60
C VAL A 176 0.07 24.90 -2.45
N TRP A 177 0.72 24.21 -3.39
CA TRP A 177 1.70 24.82 -4.30
C TRP A 177 1.07 25.94 -5.13
N THR A 178 -0.10 25.70 -5.73
CA THR A 178 -0.77 26.72 -6.55
C THR A 178 -1.15 27.96 -5.74
N PHE A 179 -1.54 27.80 -4.47
CA PHE A 179 -1.84 28.94 -3.59
C PHE A 179 -0.61 29.65 -3.04
N SER A 180 0.52 28.98 -2.92
CA SER A 180 1.80 29.62 -2.61
C SER A 180 2.31 30.49 -3.76
N SER A 181 1.83 30.28 -4.99
CA SER A 181 2.23 31.10 -6.15
C SER A 181 1.44 32.41 -6.22
N PRO A 182 2.09 33.54 -6.56
CA PRO A 182 1.43 34.84 -6.64
C PRO A 182 0.35 34.86 -7.72
N GLY A 183 -0.83 35.35 -7.38
CA GLY A 183 -1.94 35.51 -8.31
C GLY A 183 -3.26 35.85 -7.62
N PRO A 184 -4.34 36.08 -8.38
CA PRO A 184 -5.61 36.55 -7.85
C PRO A 184 -6.46 35.44 -7.17
N TYR A 185 -6.09 34.16 -7.32
CA TYR A 185 -6.87 33.02 -6.80
C TYR A 185 -6.32 32.46 -5.48
N THR A 186 -5.87 33.34 -4.58
CA THR A 186 -5.30 32.96 -3.28
C THR A 186 -6.38 32.86 -2.20
N TRP A 187 -6.34 31.80 -1.37
CA TRP A 187 -7.04 31.62 -0.09
C TRP A 187 -8.49 32.13 0.00
N THR A 188 -9.29 31.99 -1.07
CA THR A 188 -10.73 32.29 -1.00
C THR A 188 -11.46 31.20 -0.22
N PRO A 189 -12.59 31.48 0.48
CA PRO A 189 -13.28 30.48 1.30
C PRO A 189 -13.60 29.17 0.57
N THR A 190 -14.07 29.23 -0.67
CA THR A 190 -14.36 28.05 -1.52
C THR A 190 -13.12 27.21 -1.81
N ASN A 191 -12.00 27.89 -2.06
CA ASN A 191 -10.71 27.28 -2.37
C ASN A 191 -10.13 26.60 -1.12
N CYS A 192 -10.24 27.27 0.04
CA CYS A 192 -9.87 26.71 1.34
C CYS A 192 -10.71 25.48 1.69
N LEU A 193 -12.03 25.53 1.44
CA LEU A 193 -12.92 24.40 1.69
C LEU A 193 -12.51 23.17 0.87
N LEU A 194 -12.15 23.35 -0.41
CA LEU A 194 -11.68 22.25 -1.26
C LEU A 194 -10.36 21.65 -0.74
N VAL A 195 -9.42 22.48 -0.31
CA VAL A 195 -8.17 22.02 0.31
C VAL A 195 -8.41 21.28 1.62
N LEU A 196 -9.35 21.76 2.44
CA LEU A 196 -9.75 21.06 3.66
C LEU A 196 -10.38 19.70 3.36
N CYS A 197 -11.18 19.58 2.29
CA CYS A 197 -11.68 18.28 1.84
C CYS A 197 -10.51 17.32 1.53
N PHE A 198 -9.53 17.74 0.75
CA PHE A 198 -8.35 16.90 0.44
C PHE A 198 -7.53 16.55 1.70
N ALA A 199 -7.37 17.51 2.60
CA ALA A 199 -6.63 17.30 3.85
C ALA A 199 -7.32 16.30 4.79
N MET A 200 -8.64 16.42 4.96
CA MET A 200 -9.44 15.50 5.79
C MET A 200 -9.55 14.11 5.18
N GLN A 201 -9.43 14.00 3.86
CA GLN A 201 -9.49 12.72 3.15
C GLN A 201 -8.26 11.85 3.43
N ILE A 202 -7.08 12.43 3.67
CA ILE A 202 -5.85 11.67 3.96
C ILE A 202 -5.97 10.77 5.21
N PRO A 203 -6.30 11.28 6.41
CA PRO A 203 -6.44 10.44 7.59
C PRO A 203 -7.57 9.41 7.43
N LEU A 204 -8.66 9.77 6.75
CA LEU A 204 -9.76 8.84 6.44
C LEU A 204 -9.31 7.70 5.53
N GLN A 205 -8.50 7.96 4.51
CA GLN A 205 -7.95 6.91 3.63
C GLN A 205 -6.95 6.02 4.35
N ILE A 206 -6.09 6.58 5.21
CA ILE A 206 -5.17 5.78 6.04
C ILE A 206 -5.95 4.84 6.94
N TRP A 207 -7.00 5.34 7.59
CA TRP A 207 -7.90 4.52 8.40
C TRP A 207 -8.64 3.48 7.55
N ALA A 208 -9.12 3.84 6.36
CA ALA A 208 -9.75 2.89 5.44
C ALA A 208 -8.81 1.73 5.07
N ILE A 209 -7.51 2.01 4.83
CA ILE A 209 -6.51 0.98 4.53
C ILE A 209 -6.39 -0.01 5.70
N THR A 210 -6.37 0.46 6.95
CA THR A 210 -6.27 -0.45 8.11
C THR A 210 -7.52 -1.32 8.25
N VAL A 211 -8.71 -0.75 8.01
CA VAL A 211 -9.98 -1.48 8.00
C VAL A 211 -9.97 -2.54 6.90
N VAL A 212 -9.67 -2.18 5.64
CA VAL A 212 -9.68 -3.11 4.50
C VAL A 212 -8.64 -4.21 4.67
N LYS A 213 -7.47 -3.89 5.24
CA LYS A 213 -6.46 -4.89 5.60
C LYS A 213 -7.00 -5.90 6.61
N SER A 214 -7.63 -5.42 7.69
CA SER A 214 -8.25 -6.28 8.69
C SER A 214 -9.32 -7.19 8.08
N CYS A 215 -10.12 -6.65 7.15
CA CYS A 215 -11.11 -7.42 6.40
C CYS A 215 -10.44 -8.53 5.59
N GLN A 216 -9.40 -8.20 4.83
CA GLN A 216 -8.67 -9.16 4.01
C GLN A 216 -8.06 -10.29 4.84
N ASP A 217 -7.42 -9.94 5.96
CA ASP A 217 -6.80 -10.91 6.88
C ASP A 217 -7.87 -11.83 7.50
N PHE A 218 -9.05 -11.27 7.85
CA PHE A 218 -10.20 -12.04 8.34
C PHE A 218 -10.72 -13.06 7.31
N PHE A 219 -10.92 -12.66 6.04
CA PHE A 219 -11.37 -13.60 5.00
C PHE A 219 -10.33 -14.67 4.69
N SER A 220 -9.04 -14.32 4.72
CA SER A 220 -7.98 -15.31 4.54
C SER A 220 -8.02 -16.38 5.64
N LEU A 221 -8.29 -15.97 6.87
CA LEU A 221 -8.34 -16.87 8.03
C LEU A 221 -9.59 -17.77 8.00
N ILE A 222 -10.76 -17.25 7.60
CA ILE A 222 -11.96 -18.06 7.36
C ILE A 222 -11.70 -19.13 6.30
N HIS A 223 -11.08 -18.75 5.18
CA HIS A 223 -10.78 -19.68 4.11
C HIS A 223 -9.89 -20.83 4.59
N VAL A 224 -8.87 -20.54 5.41
CA VAL A 224 -8.01 -21.57 6.01
C VAL A 224 -8.81 -22.50 6.92
N PHE A 225 -9.69 -21.97 7.78
CA PHE A 225 -10.51 -22.81 8.65
C PHE A 225 -11.46 -23.72 7.88
N ILE A 226 -12.09 -23.22 6.80
CA ILE A 226 -12.93 -24.04 5.92
C ILE A 226 -12.10 -25.17 5.30
N THR A 227 -10.92 -24.86 4.75
CA THR A 227 -10.05 -25.89 4.15
C THR A 227 -9.55 -26.93 5.14
N MET A 228 -9.39 -26.56 6.42
CA MET A 228 -9.02 -27.52 7.48
C MET A 228 -10.20 -28.35 7.97
N ALA A 229 -11.44 -27.87 7.82
CA ALA A 229 -12.64 -28.61 8.18
C ALA A 229 -13.07 -29.59 7.08
N GLU A 230 -12.74 -29.29 5.82
CA GLU A 230 -13.01 -30.15 4.66
C GLU A 230 -11.94 -31.25 4.45
N ALA A 231 -10.74 -31.09 5.04
CA ALA A 231 -9.62 -32.03 4.96
C ALA A 231 -9.62 -33.07 6.09
#